data_AF-A0A2E4IDU4-F1
#
_entry.id   AF-A0A2E4IDU4-F1
#
_cell.length_a   1.000
_cell.length_b   1.000
_cell.length_c   1.000
_cell.angle_alpha   90.00
_cell.angle_beta   90.00
_cell.angle_gamma   90.00
#
_symmetry.space_group_name_H-M   'P 1'
#
loop_
_entity.id
_entity.type
_entity.pdbx_description
1 polymer ?
#
loop_
_entity_poly.entity_id
_entity_poly.type
_entity_poly.pdbx_seq_one_letter_code
_entity_poly.pdbx_strand_id
1 'polypeptide(L)'
;MSEIEYNSESREWYIASIAIIMVTFICYSFLNWYVLPDQSEILPTIANAIHLSFALLGFSGVFLAYQGYRFREGKGILIRKDGEEILFDLEKLFIDSDFSVKEKSCVNANSLGLWRNIGRLSLSEGEIEVKEIWFYIYYYRTHVALRGKVPDKVIKKFTSSLA
;
A
#
# COMPACT_ATOMS: atom_id res chain seq x y z
N MET A 1 9.74 18.66 -19.37
CA MET A 1 10.15 17.67 -18.36
C MET A 1 9.11 17.69 -17.26
N SER A 2 8.30 16.65 -17.11
CA SER A 2 7.38 16.58 -15.96
C SER A 2 8.20 16.29 -14.72
N GLU A 3 8.22 17.22 -13.77
CA GLU A 3 8.74 16.94 -12.43
C GLU A 3 7.92 15.79 -11.84
N ILE A 4 8.58 14.71 -11.45
CA ILE A 4 7.89 13.59 -10.79
C ILE A 4 7.34 14.12 -9.47
N GLU A 5 6.03 13.98 -9.31
CA GLU A 5 5.34 14.31 -8.08
C GLU A 5 5.61 13.21 -7.04
N TYR A 6 6.57 13.48 -6.16
CA TYR A 6 6.79 12.64 -4.99
C TYR A 6 5.58 12.74 -4.08
N ASN A 7 4.96 11.59 -3.80
CA ASN A 7 3.89 11.51 -2.83
C ASN A 7 4.43 10.96 -1.51
N SER A 8 3.70 11.13 -0.42
CA SER A 8 4.00 10.38 0.80
C SER A 8 3.73 8.90 0.55
N GLU A 9 4.62 8.03 1.02
CA GLU A 9 4.41 6.58 0.99
C GLU A 9 3.09 6.20 1.68
N SER A 10 2.71 6.95 2.72
CA SER A 10 1.47 6.74 3.48
C SER A 10 0.19 6.99 2.70
N ARG A 11 0.25 7.73 1.58
CA ARG A 11 -0.94 8.19 0.85
C ARG A 11 -1.83 7.01 0.42
N GLU A 12 -1.23 6.00 -0.19
CA GLU A 12 -1.97 4.85 -0.71
C GLU A 12 -2.57 3.99 0.43
N TRP A 13 -1.88 3.90 1.56
CA TRP A 13 -2.39 3.23 2.76
C TRP A 13 -3.63 3.92 3.31
N TYR A 14 -3.62 5.26 3.38
CA TYR A 14 -4.76 6.03 3.83
C TYR A 14 -5.93 5.98 2.84
N ILE A 15 -5.67 6.03 1.52
CA ILE A 15 -6.72 5.88 0.51
C ILE A 15 -7.42 4.52 0.67
N ALA A 16 -6.66 3.42 0.79
CA ALA A 16 -7.24 2.10 1.01
C ALA A 16 -8.01 2.02 2.34
N SER A 17 -7.44 2.57 3.42
CA SER A 17 -8.10 2.63 4.72
C SER A 17 -9.45 3.37 4.66
N ILE A 18 -9.48 4.55 4.04
CA ILE A 18 -10.70 5.38 3.95
C ILE A 18 -11.75 4.66 3.11
N ALA A 19 -11.35 4.04 2.00
CA ALA A 19 -12.26 3.28 1.15
C ALA A 19 -12.92 2.13 1.93
N ILE A 20 -12.13 1.33 2.67
CA ILE A 20 -12.67 0.22 3.47
C ILE A 20 -13.61 0.74 4.56
N ILE A 21 -13.21 1.76 5.33
CA ILE A 21 -14.03 2.30 6.42
C ILE A 21 -15.34 2.87 5.88
N MET A 22 -15.28 3.63 4.79
CA MET A 22 -16.45 4.26 4.17
C MET A 22 -17.44 3.21 3.66
N VAL A 23 -16.97 2.22 2.88
CA VAL A 23 -17.84 1.16 2.35
C VAL A 23 -18.45 0.34 3.50
N THR A 24 -17.63 -0.01 4.51
CA THR A 24 -18.10 -0.72 5.71
C THR A 24 -19.20 0.05 6.41
N PHE A 25 -19.02 1.37 6.60
CA PHE A 25 -19.98 2.23 7.26
C PHE A 25 -21.30 2.34 6.48
N ILE A 26 -21.24 2.52 5.16
CA ILE A 26 -22.43 2.60 4.30
C ILE A 26 -23.20 1.28 4.34
N CYS A 27 -22.52 0.15 4.13
CA CYS A 27 -23.13 -1.17 4.14
C CYS A 27 -23.74 -1.51 5.51
N TYR A 28 -23.03 -1.20 6.60
CA TYR A 28 -23.55 -1.42 7.95
C TYR A 28 -24.78 -0.55 8.23
N SER A 29 -24.74 0.73 7.88
CA SER A 29 -25.86 1.66 8.09
C SER A 29 -27.11 1.19 7.35
N PHE A 30 -26.95 0.72 6.11
CA PHE A 30 -28.03 0.13 5.34
C PHE A 30 -28.64 -1.10 6.04
N LEU A 31 -27.81 -2.06 6.47
CA LEU A 31 -28.30 -3.25 7.18
C LEU A 31 -28.96 -2.89 8.51
N ASN A 32 -28.39 -1.93 9.23
CA ASN A 32 -28.89 -1.50 10.54
C ASN A 32 -30.25 -0.78 10.45
N TRP A 33 -30.52 -0.06 9.37
CA TRP A 33 -31.81 0.59 9.18
C TRP A 33 -32.89 -0.32 8.60
N TYR A 34 -32.53 -1.21 7.67
CA TYR A 34 -33.53 -1.93 6.87
C TYR A 34 -33.69 -3.40 7.22
N VAL A 35 -32.71 -4.04 7.86
CA VAL A 35 -32.68 -5.51 8.01
C VAL A 35 -32.58 -5.93 9.47
N LEU A 36 -31.65 -5.34 10.22
CA LEU A 36 -31.35 -5.74 11.60
C LEU A 36 -32.49 -5.53 12.60
N PRO A 37 -33.37 -4.51 12.50
CA PRO A 37 -34.47 -4.33 13.45
C PRO A 37 -35.37 -5.57 13.52
N ASP A 38 -35.87 -6.03 12.37
CA ASP A 38 -36.76 -7.19 12.30
C ASP A 38 -36.04 -8.52 12.55
N GLN A 39 -34.77 -8.64 12.12
CA GLN A 39 -34.00 -9.88 12.27
C GLN A 39 -33.43 -10.09 13.68
N SER A 40 -33.18 -9.01 14.44
CA SER A 40 -32.61 -9.10 15.79
C SER A 40 -33.55 -9.75 16.80
N GLU A 41 -34.87 -9.61 16.60
CA GLU A 41 -35.89 -10.23 17.45
C GLU A 41 -36.06 -11.73 17.15
N ILE A 42 -35.88 -12.13 15.89
CA ILE A 42 -36.12 -13.50 15.42
C ILE A 42 -34.84 -14.36 15.55
N LEU A 43 -33.67 -13.80 15.22
CA LEU A 43 -32.39 -14.50 15.11
C LEU A 43 -31.23 -13.67 15.72
N PRO A 44 -31.18 -13.51 17.06
CA PRO A 44 -30.23 -12.63 17.74
C PRO A 44 -28.76 -13.03 17.53
N THR A 45 -28.48 -14.33 17.40
CA THR A 45 -27.12 -14.83 17.13
C THR A 45 -26.59 -14.35 15.77
N ILE A 46 -27.45 -14.30 14.76
CA ILE A 46 -27.08 -13.83 13.41
C ILE A 46 -26.84 -12.33 13.43
N ALA A 47 -27.71 -11.55 14.10
CA ALA A 47 -27.51 -10.11 14.27
C ALA A 47 -26.16 -9.79 14.94
N ASN A 48 -25.82 -10.49 16.03
CA ASN A 48 -24.52 -10.33 16.68
C ASN A 48 -23.34 -10.72 15.79
N ALA A 49 -23.47 -11.79 15.01
CA ALA A 49 -22.44 -12.19 14.05
C ALA A 49 -22.22 -11.12 12.96
N ILE A 50 -23.30 -10.47 12.50
CA ILE A 50 -23.23 -9.34 11.56
C ILE A 50 -22.49 -8.17 12.21
N HIS A 51 -22.88 -7.74 13.42
CA HIS A 51 -22.19 -6.67 14.15
C HIS A 51 -20.69 -6.96 14.30
N LEU A 52 -20.33 -8.16 14.72
CA LEU A 52 -18.93 -8.58 14.86
C LEU A 52 -18.19 -8.55 13.52
N SER A 53 -18.81 -9.05 12.44
CA SER A 53 -18.20 -9.08 11.10
C SER A 53 -17.90 -7.66 10.59
N PHE A 54 -18.84 -6.73 10.76
CA PHE A 54 -18.64 -5.32 10.38
C PHE A 54 -17.63 -4.62 11.28
N ALA A 55 -17.58 -4.94 12.57
CA ALA A 55 -16.56 -4.43 13.48
C ALA A 55 -15.15 -4.90 13.05
N LEU A 56 -14.99 -6.18 12.72
CA LEU A 56 -13.73 -6.73 12.22
C LEU A 56 -13.31 -6.11 10.89
N LEU A 57 -14.26 -5.90 9.98
CA LEU A 57 -14.00 -5.24 8.71
C LEU A 57 -13.59 -3.77 8.91
N GLY A 58 -14.25 -3.03 9.80
CA GLY A 58 -13.85 -1.67 10.17
C GLY A 58 -12.45 -1.63 10.80
N PHE A 59 -12.15 -2.58 11.68
CA PHE A 59 -10.82 -2.71 12.30
C PHE A 59 -9.72 -2.96 11.27
N SER A 60 -10.03 -3.68 10.19
CA SER A 60 -9.11 -3.90 9.07
C SER A 60 -8.70 -2.57 8.40
N GLY A 61 -9.65 -1.64 8.23
CA GLY A 61 -9.38 -0.29 7.73
C GLY A 61 -8.51 0.52 8.70
N VAL A 62 -8.84 0.50 10.00
CA VAL A 62 -8.04 1.18 11.04
C VAL A 62 -6.60 0.65 11.05
N PHE A 63 -6.41 -0.65 10.88
CA PHE A 63 -5.10 -1.24 10.79
C PHE A 63 -4.29 -0.73 9.59
N LEU A 64 -4.91 -0.55 8.41
CA LEU A 64 -4.24 0.07 7.26
C LEU A 64 -3.88 1.54 7.52
N ALA A 65 -4.75 2.31 8.20
CA ALA A 65 -4.39 3.67 8.61
C ALA A 65 -3.17 3.69 9.54
N TYR A 66 -3.09 2.74 10.47
CA TYR A 66 -1.91 2.60 11.34
C TYR A 66 -0.64 2.30 10.54
N GLN A 67 -0.71 1.44 9.51
CA GLN A 67 0.43 1.21 8.61
C GLN A 67 0.80 2.48 7.84
N GLY A 68 -0.19 3.22 7.32
CA GLY A 68 0.04 4.53 6.70
C GLY A 68 0.78 5.48 7.63
N TYR A 69 0.38 5.55 8.90
CA TYR A 69 1.05 6.39 9.90
C TYR A 69 2.52 5.98 10.15
N ARG A 70 2.84 4.69 10.12
CA ARG A 70 4.22 4.20 10.22
C ARG A 70 5.11 4.64 9.05
N PHE A 71 4.52 4.83 7.87
CA PHE A 71 5.22 5.19 6.63
C PHE A 71 5.07 6.67 6.24
N ARG A 72 4.55 7.53 7.13
CA ARG A 72 4.26 8.94 6.82
C ARG A 72 5.45 9.77 6.34
N GLU A 73 6.65 9.48 6.87
CA GLU A 73 7.89 10.19 6.52
C GLU A 73 8.54 9.65 5.23
N GLY A 74 8.05 8.51 4.72
CA GLY A 74 8.54 7.90 3.50
C GLY A 74 8.05 8.64 2.26
N LYS A 75 8.86 8.60 1.19
CA LYS A 75 8.45 9.08 -0.14
C LYS A 75 7.99 7.90 -0.97
N GLY A 76 6.99 8.10 -1.81
CA GLY A 76 6.39 7.09 -2.67
C GLY A 76 6.24 7.59 -4.10
N ILE A 77 6.51 6.72 -5.06
CA ILE A 77 6.28 6.94 -6.49
C ILE A 77 5.36 5.83 -7.01
N LEU A 78 4.32 6.21 -7.76
CA LEU A 78 3.42 5.26 -8.40
C LEU A 78 3.73 5.13 -9.90
N ILE A 79 4.04 3.91 -10.33
CA ILE A 79 4.45 3.60 -11.70
C ILE A 79 3.52 2.52 -12.25
N ARG A 80 3.18 2.60 -13.54
CA ARG A 80 2.34 1.62 -14.23
C ARG A 80 3.23 0.69 -15.08
N LYS A 81 4.08 -0.07 -14.41
CA LYS A 81 5.05 -1.01 -14.98
C LYS A 81 5.29 -2.13 -13.98
N ASP A 82 5.55 -3.34 -14.46
CA ASP A 82 5.73 -4.54 -13.63
C ASP A 82 6.75 -4.31 -12.50
N GLY A 83 6.43 -4.79 -11.30
CA GLY A 83 7.25 -4.56 -10.12
C GLY A 83 8.61 -5.24 -10.17
N GLU A 84 8.69 -6.45 -10.73
CA GLU A 84 9.94 -7.21 -10.85
C GLU A 84 10.87 -6.50 -11.85
N GLU A 85 10.32 -6.01 -12.96
CA GLU A 85 11.08 -5.22 -13.93
C GLU A 85 11.59 -3.90 -13.31
N ILE A 86 10.76 -3.21 -12.54
CA ILE A 86 11.17 -1.99 -11.81
C ILE A 86 12.30 -2.28 -10.82
N LEU A 87 12.21 -3.38 -10.07
CA LEU A 87 13.22 -3.76 -9.08
C LEU A 87 14.57 -4.02 -9.78
N PHE A 88 14.54 -4.76 -10.88
CA PHE A 88 15.72 -5.07 -11.68
C PHE A 88 16.34 -3.81 -12.31
N ASP A 89 15.52 -2.95 -12.92
CA ASP A 89 15.97 -1.70 -13.53
C ASP A 89 16.64 -0.77 -12.48
N LEU A 90 16.05 -0.68 -11.29
CA LEU A 90 16.61 0.09 -10.18
C LEU A 90 17.94 -0.51 -9.72
N GLU A 91 17.99 -1.82 -9.46
CA GLU A 91 19.21 -2.50 -9.01
C GLU A 91 20.36 -2.26 -9.99
N LYS A 92 20.11 -2.47 -11.28
CA LYS A 92 21.09 -2.23 -12.35
C LYS A 92 21.58 -0.77 -12.35
N LEU A 93 20.67 0.20 -12.25
CA LEU A 93 21.04 1.62 -12.23
C LEU A 93 21.90 2.00 -11.01
N PHE A 94 21.67 1.37 -9.86
CA PHE A 94 22.50 1.58 -8.68
C PHE A 94 23.89 0.97 -8.83
N ILE A 95 23.99 -0.26 -9.36
CA ILE A 95 25.26 -0.92 -9.63
C ILE A 95 26.07 -0.13 -10.68
N ASP A 96 25.44 0.29 -11.78
CA ASP A 96 26.07 1.11 -12.84
C ASP A 96 26.54 2.48 -12.34
N SER A 97 26.04 2.93 -11.20
CA SER A 97 26.41 4.20 -10.56
C SER A 97 27.40 4.00 -9.40
N ASP A 98 28.06 2.84 -9.31
CA ASP A 98 29.03 2.46 -8.28
C ASP A 98 28.48 2.44 -6.84
N PHE A 99 27.16 2.25 -6.67
CA PHE A 99 26.57 2.06 -5.35
C PHE A 99 26.48 0.57 -4.99
N SER A 100 26.93 0.23 -3.78
CA SER A 100 26.68 -1.09 -3.20
C SER A 100 25.22 -1.22 -2.80
N VAL A 101 24.47 -2.06 -3.52
CA VAL A 101 23.08 -2.39 -3.23
C VAL A 101 22.94 -3.87 -2.89
N LYS A 102 22.03 -4.20 -1.98
CA LYS A 102 21.69 -5.59 -1.64
C LYS A 102 20.18 -5.77 -1.63
N GLU A 103 19.69 -6.72 -2.41
CA GLU A 103 18.30 -7.13 -2.34
C GLU A 103 18.01 -7.84 -1.01
N LYS A 104 16.88 -7.50 -0.40
CA LYS A 104 16.33 -8.08 0.82
C LYS A 104 14.82 -8.22 0.67
N SER A 105 14.22 -9.03 1.54
CA SER A 105 12.76 -9.06 1.68
C SER A 105 12.21 -7.69 2.11
N CYS A 106 11.02 -7.35 1.62
CA CYS A 106 10.27 -6.16 2.03
C CYS A 106 10.02 -6.15 3.54
N VAL A 107 9.85 -4.94 4.09
CA VAL A 107 9.40 -4.73 5.46
C VAL A 107 8.05 -5.41 5.63
N ASN A 108 7.95 -6.24 6.68
CA ASN A 108 6.71 -6.90 7.02
C ASN A 108 5.69 -5.86 7.50
N ALA A 109 4.85 -5.44 6.56
CA ALA A 109 3.67 -4.63 6.79
C ALA A 109 2.49 -5.42 6.28
N ASN A 110 1.72 -6.02 7.20
CA ASN A 110 0.49 -6.69 6.84
C ASN A 110 -0.42 -5.71 6.10
N SER A 111 -0.74 -6.07 4.87
CA SER A 111 -1.49 -5.29 3.89
C SER A 111 -2.88 -5.88 3.65
N LEU A 112 -3.24 -6.96 4.35
CA LEU A 112 -4.47 -7.73 4.14
C LEU A 112 -4.64 -8.19 2.68
N GLY A 113 -3.52 -8.40 1.98
CA GLY A 113 -3.51 -8.83 0.57
C GLY A 113 -3.60 -7.71 -0.46
N LEU A 114 -3.73 -6.44 -0.05
CA LEU A 114 -3.80 -5.30 -0.98
C LEU A 114 -2.44 -4.95 -1.63
N TRP A 115 -1.34 -5.27 -0.96
CA TRP A 115 0.00 -5.09 -1.49
C TRP A 115 0.68 -6.45 -1.65
N ARG A 116 1.18 -6.73 -2.85
CA ARG A 116 2.13 -7.81 -3.13
C ARG A 116 3.55 -7.27 -2.94
N ASN A 117 4.32 -7.94 -2.10
CA ASN A 117 5.73 -7.62 -1.89
C ASN A 117 6.54 -8.14 -3.08
N ILE A 118 7.35 -7.27 -3.68
CA ILE A 118 8.25 -7.66 -4.78
C ILE A 118 9.66 -7.80 -4.24
N GLY A 119 10.24 -6.71 -3.73
CA GLY A 119 11.57 -6.74 -3.16
C GLY A 119 11.97 -5.41 -2.53
N ARG A 120 13.12 -5.41 -1.87
CA ARG A 120 13.69 -4.21 -1.25
C ARG A 120 15.19 -4.13 -1.50
N LEU A 121 15.63 -3.03 -2.05
CA LEU A 121 17.02 -2.68 -2.24
C LEU A 121 17.52 -1.90 -1.01
N SER A 122 18.50 -2.47 -0.31
CA SER A 122 19.16 -1.85 0.84
C SER A 122 20.46 -1.19 0.39
N LEU A 123 20.57 0.13 0.61
CA LEU A 123 21.80 0.91 0.45
C LEU A 123 22.44 1.15 1.82
N SER A 124 23.57 1.87 1.85
CA SER A 124 24.28 2.24 3.08
C SER A 124 23.49 3.20 3.98
N GLU A 125 22.85 4.22 3.40
CA GLU A 125 22.11 5.27 4.13
C GLU A 125 20.62 5.35 3.78
N GLY A 126 20.11 4.41 2.99
CA GLY A 126 18.72 4.42 2.52
C GLY A 126 18.23 3.05 2.06
N GLU A 127 16.94 2.97 1.78
CA GLU A 127 16.33 1.78 1.21
C GLU A 127 15.25 2.16 0.19
N ILE A 128 15.07 1.27 -0.78
CA ILE A 128 14.03 1.36 -1.80
C ILE A 128 13.23 0.08 -1.74
N GLU A 129 11.93 0.19 -1.55
CA GLU A 129 11.04 -0.95 -1.46
C GLU A 129 10.01 -0.90 -2.58
N VAL A 130 9.89 -1.99 -3.33
CA VAL A 130 8.98 -2.13 -4.46
C VAL A 130 7.85 -3.05 -4.05
N LYS A 131 6.62 -2.54 -4.17
CA LYS A 131 5.39 -3.30 -3.92
C LYS A 131 4.42 -3.07 -5.05
N GLU A 132 3.60 -4.05 -5.35
CA GLU A 132 2.49 -3.89 -6.28
C GLU A 132 1.18 -3.73 -5.51
N ILE A 133 0.37 -2.77 -5.94
CA ILE A 133 -0.98 -2.57 -5.42
C ILE A 133 -1.92 -3.42 -6.26
N TRP A 134 -2.59 -4.36 -5.60
CA TRP A 134 -3.56 -5.25 -6.20
C TRP A 134 -4.94 -4.95 -5.63
N PHE A 135 -5.90 -4.68 -6.50
CA PHE A 135 -7.32 -4.69 -6.14
C PHE A 135 -7.88 -6.04 -6.56
N TYR A 136 -8.00 -6.95 -5.59
CA TYR A 136 -8.40 -8.33 -5.82
C TYR A 136 -7.41 -9.05 -6.76
N ILE A 137 -7.77 -9.28 -8.03
CA ILE A 137 -6.91 -9.92 -9.05
C ILE A 137 -6.34 -8.92 -10.07
N TYR A 138 -6.68 -7.64 -9.97
CA TYR A 138 -6.27 -6.64 -10.94
C TYR A 138 -5.06 -5.86 -10.41
N TYR A 139 -3.95 -5.97 -11.14
CA TYR A 139 -2.78 -5.12 -10.93
C TYR A 139 -3.15 -3.66 -11.22
N TYR A 140 -3.03 -2.82 -10.21
CA TYR A 140 -3.31 -1.39 -10.35
C TYR A 140 -2.06 -0.62 -10.75
N ARG A 141 -1.07 -0.59 -9.84
CA ARG A 141 0.21 0.11 -10.01
C ARG A 141 1.28 -0.46 -9.10
N THR A 142 2.53 -0.24 -9.49
CA THR A 142 3.70 -0.47 -8.66
C THR A 142 3.97 0.77 -7.83
N HIS A 143 4.10 0.57 -6.53
CA HIS A 143 4.49 1.56 -5.55
C HIS A 143 5.96 1.36 -5.19
N VAL A 144 6.77 2.37 -5.50
CA VAL A 144 8.18 2.44 -5.13
C VAL A 144 8.32 3.38 -3.93
N ALA A 145 8.57 2.80 -2.76
CA ALA A 145 8.81 3.51 -1.52
C ALA A 145 10.31 3.79 -1.36
N LEU A 146 10.65 5.04 -1.07
CA LEU A 146 12.01 5.53 -0.84
C LEU A 146 12.10 5.99 0.62
N ARG A 147 13.03 5.40 1.37
CA ARG A 147 13.23 5.72 2.80
C ARG A 147 14.70 6.00 3.09
N GLY A 148 14.96 6.94 4.01
CA GLY A 148 16.31 7.42 4.30
C GLY A 148 16.91 8.23 3.15
N LYS A 149 18.23 8.19 3.00
CA LYS A 149 18.97 8.93 1.97
C LYS A 149 19.16 8.05 0.74
N VAL A 150 18.29 8.25 -0.24
CA VAL A 150 18.40 7.63 -1.56
C VAL A 150 18.98 8.65 -2.55
N PRO A 151 20.01 8.30 -3.36
CA PRO A 151 20.59 9.22 -4.34
C PRO A 151 19.59 9.74 -5.38
N ASP A 152 19.18 11.01 -5.26
CA ASP A 152 18.22 11.67 -6.15
C ASP A 152 18.62 11.61 -7.63
N LYS A 153 19.94 11.62 -7.93
CA LYS A 153 20.45 11.53 -9.31
C LYS A 153 20.05 10.21 -9.98
N VAL A 154 20.12 9.10 -9.24
CA VAL A 154 19.77 7.76 -9.75
C VAL A 154 18.25 7.66 -9.93
N ILE A 155 17.47 8.16 -8.95
CA ILE A 155 16.00 8.18 -9.03
C ILE A 155 15.50 9.06 -10.19
N LYS A 156 16.11 10.23 -10.42
CA LYS A 156 15.79 11.08 -11.57
C LYS A 156 16.12 10.40 -12.90
N LYS A 157 17.26 9.69 -12.98
CA LYS A 157 17.63 8.91 -14.18
C LYS A 157 16.62 7.78 -14.43
N PHE A 158 16.29 7.00 -13.39
CA PHE A 158 15.30 5.94 -13.46
C PHE A 158 13.92 6.44 -13.91
N THR A 159 13.43 7.49 -13.27
CA THR A 159 12.13 8.08 -13.62
C THR A 159 12.11 8.69 -15.02
N SER A 160 13.23 9.26 -15.49
CA SER A 160 13.35 9.73 -16.87
C SER A 160 13.34 8.61 -17.92
N SER A 161 13.77 7.39 -17.56
CA SER A 161 13.68 6.22 -18.45
C SER A 161 12.29 5.58 -18.50
N LEU A 162 11.36 6.03 -17.65
CA LEU A 162 9.97 5.54 -17.62
C LEU A 162 9.00 6.45 -18.41
N ALA A 163 9.46 7.62 -18.86
CA ALA A 163 8.71 8.57 -19.67
C ALA A 163 8.87 8.25 -21.16
#